data_AF-A0A2P8IG36-F1
#
_entry.id   AF-A0A2P8IG36-F1
#
_cell.length_a   1.000
_cell.length_b   1.000
_cell.length_c   1.000
_cell.angle_alpha   90.00
_cell.angle_beta   90.00
_cell.angle_gamma   90.00
#
_symmetry.space_group_name_H-M   'P 1'
#
loop_
_entity.id
_entity.type
_entity.pdbx_description
1 polymer ?
#
loop_
_entity_poly.entity_id
_entity_poly.type
_entity_poly.pdbx_seq_one_letter_code
_entity_poly.pdbx_strand_id
1 'polypeptide(L)' 'MTYVIHKRWLIEDGVPEILQCKRLGHRMAGVRGIYSHVTQVMVDAMPDGLQRRWERSLRTLQIFSSPDSEYTRA' A
#
# COMPACT_ATOMS: atom_id res chain seq x y z
N MET A 1 7.09 -8.35 14.05
CA MET A 1 6.15 -8.98 13.09
C MET A 1 5.48 -7.89 12.22
N THR A 2 6.26 -7.06 11.51
CA THR A 2 5.74 -5.86 10.81
C THR A 2 5.96 -5.94 9.29
N TYR A 3 6.78 -6.89 8.83
CA TYR A 3 7.15 -7.05 7.42
C TYR A 3 6.01 -7.57 6.52
N VAL A 4 5.07 -8.34 7.08
CA VAL A 4 4.02 -9.01 6.29
C VAL A 4 2.88 -8.07 5.90
N ILE A 5 2.52 -7.10 6.76
CA ILE A 5 1.48 -6.12 6.45
C ILE A 5 1.93 -5.16 5.36
N HIS A 6 3.21 -4.77 5.37
CA HIS A 6 3.75 -3.84 4.40
C HIS A 6 3.73 -4.43 2.99
N LYS A 7 4.15 -5.69 2.84
CA LYS A 7 4.14 -6.38 1.53
C LYS A 7 2.73 -6.54 0.97
N ARG A 8 1.75 -6.92 1.80
CA ARG A 8 0.36 -7.11 1.38
C ARG A 8 -0.23 -5.81 0.80
N TRP A 9 0.02 -4.70 1.48
CA TRP A 9 -0.42 -3.38 1.07
C TRP A 9 0.14 -2.95 -0.29
N LEU A 10 1.44 -3.17 -0.52
CA LEU A 10 2.05 -2.90 -1.81
C LEU A 10 1.42 -3.73 -2.95
N ILE A 11 1.07 -5.00 -2.68
CA ILE A 11 0.40 -5.87 -3.66
C ILE A 11 -1.01 -5.35 -3.96
N GLU A 12 -1.80 -5.06 -2.92
CA GLU A 12 -3.18 -4.58 -3.06
C GLU A 12 -3.26 -3.21 -3.76
N ASP A 13 -2.26 -2.34 -3.57
CA ASP A 13 -2.18 -1.03 -4.25
C ASP A 13 -1.59 -1.12 -5.67
N GLY A 14 -1.31 -2.34 -6.17
CA GLY A 14 -0.80 -2.55 -7.53
C GLY A 14 0.65 -2.11 -7.74
N VAL A 15 1.44 -1.99 -6.67
CA VAL A 15 2.85 -1.60 -6.77
C VAL A 15 3.62 -2.69 -7.54
N PRO A 16 4.39 -2.37 -8.60
CA PRO A 16 5.11 -3.37 -9.38
C PRO A 16 6.08 -4.22 -8.54
N GLU A 17 6.16 -5.52 -8.83
CA GLU A 17 6.95 -6.49 -8.06
C GLU A 17 8.44 -6.08 -7.92
N ILE A 18 9.03 -5.49 -8.96
CA ILE A 18 10.41 -4.99 -8.93
C ILE A 18 10.62 -3.88 -7.89
N LEU A 19 9.64 -2.99 -7.74
CA LEU A 19 9.66 -1.94 -6.73
C LEU A 19 9.40 -2.50 -5.33
N GLN A 20 8.51 -3.50 -5.21
CA GLN A 20 8.32 -4.22 -3.94
C GLN A 20 9.63 -4.87 -3.48
N CYS A 21 10.30 -5.60 -4.37
CA CYS A 21 11.58 -6.24 -4.08
C CYS A 21 12.63 -5.21 -3.65
N LYS A 22 12.82 -4.14 -4.44
CA LYS A 22 13.78 -3.09 -4.11
C LYS A 22 13.50 -2.46 -2.73
N ARG A 23 12.24 -2.16 -2.42
CA ARG A 23 11.84 -1.52 -1.16
C ARG A 23 11.97 -2.43 0.05
N LEU A 24 11.74 -3.72 -0.12
CA LEU A 24 11.91 -4.74 0.91
C LEU A 24 13.35 -5.25 1.03
N GLY A 25 14.29 -4.73 0.24
CA GLY A 25 15.67 -5.22 0.21
C GLY A 25 15.84 -6.61 -0.41
N HIS A 26 14.83 -7.10 -1.12
CA HIS A 26 14.86 -8.39 -1.82
C HIS A 26 15.39 -8.24 -3.25
N ARG A 27 15.95 -9.33 -3.77
CA ARG A 27 16.33 -9.44 -5.19
C ARG A 27 15.23 -10.18 -5.95
N MET A 28 14.87 -9.69 -7.13
CA MET A 28 14.01 -10.46 -8.04
C MET A 28 14.81 -11.62 -8.63
N ALA A 29 14.23 -12.82 -8.61
CA ALA A 29 14.82 -14.01 -9.19
C ALA A 29 14.45 -14.17 -10.68
N GLY A 30 15.31 -14.89 -11.41
CA GLY A 30 15.06 -15.29 -12.81
C GLY A 30 15.13 -14.14 -13.82
N VAL A 31 14.62 -14.41 -15.02
CA VAL A 31 14.70 -13.52 -16.20
C VAL A 31 14.07 -12.15 -15.94
N ARG A 32 13.01 -12.08 -15.12
CA ARG A 32 12.36 -10.81 -14.75
C ARG A 32 13.33 -9.86 -14.05
N GLY A 33 14.22 -10.36 -13.20
CA GLY A 33 15.20 -9.53 -12.50
C GLY A 33 16.25 -8.91 -13.41
N ILE A 34 16.45 -9.46 -14.61
CA ILE A 34 17.42 -8.96 -15.60
C ILE A 34 16.85 -7.75 -16.34
N TYR A 35 15.57 -7.79 -16.69
CA TYR A 35 14.93 -6.77 -17.54
C TYR A 35 14.04 -5.79 -16.77
N SER A 36 13.75 -6.05 -15.49
CA SER A 36 12.90 -5.15 -14.70
C SER A 36 13.74 -4.08 -14.03
N HIS A 37 13.41 -2.84 -14.32
CA HIS A 37 14.02 -1.67 -13.68
C HIS A 37 12.96 -0.89 -12.90
N VAL A 38 13.34 -0.38 -11.73
CA VAL A 38 12.51 0.59 -11.03
C VAL A 38 12.60 1.91 -11.76
N THR A 39 11.45 2.42 -12.20
CA THR A 39 11.34 3.75 -12.81
C THR A 39 10.88 4.77 -11.76
N GLN A 40 11.15 6.05 -12.01
CA GLN A 40 10.72 7.12 -11.11
C GLN A 40 9.18 7.20 -10.99
N VAL A 41 8.47 7.02 -12.11
CA VAL A 41 6.99 6.98 -12.13
C VAL A 41 6.43 5.94 -11.17
N MET A 42 7.04 4.74 -11.08
CA MET A 42 6.61 3.71 -10.12
C MET A 42 6.83 4.16 -8.68
N VAL A 43 7.96 4.83 -8.41
CA VAL A 43 8.31 5.34 -7.08
C VAL A 43 7.33 6.42 -6.65
N ASP A 44 6.92 7.30 -7.57
CA ASP A 44 6.02 8.41 -7.30
C ASP A 44 4.56 7.94 -7.15
N ALA A 45 4.12 6.94 -7.92
CA ALA A 45 2.75 6.41 -7.85
C ALA A 45 2.47 5.57 -6.60
N MET A 46 3.50 4.94 -6.03
CA MET A 46 3.37 4.10 -4.83
C MET A 46 2.85 4.86 -3.59
N PRO A 47 3.42 6.00 -3.17
CA PRO A 47 2.88 6.76 -2.04
C PRO A 47 1.46 7.25 -2.30
N ASP A 48 1.06 7.55 -3.54
CA ASP A 48 -0.32 7.94 -3.84
C ASP A 48 -1.33 6.84 -3.50
N GLY A 49 -0.99 5.57 -3.76
CA GLY A 49 -1.81 4.42 -3.38
C GLY A 49 -1.97 4.31 -1.85
N LEU A 50 -0.86 4.42 -1.13
CA LEU A 50 -0.84 4.37 0.32
C LEU A 50 -1.59 5.55 0.95
N GLN A 51 -1.45 6.74 0.36
CA GLN A 51 -2.16 7.96 0.77
C GLN A 51 -3.67 7.81 0.61
N ARG A 52 -4.14 7.31 -0.54
CA ARG A 52 -5.57 7.03 -0.76
C ARG A 52 -6.13 6.03 0.25
N ARG A 53 -5.35 5.00 0.60
CA ARG A 53 -5.74 4.03 1.63
C ARG A 53 -5.87 4.71 2.99
N TRP A 54 -4.90 5.54 3.36
CA TRP A 54 -4.93 6.30 4.62
C TRP A 54 -6.15 7.23 4.70
N GLU A 55 -6.41 8.01 3.66
CA GLU A 55 -7.57 8.91 3.59
C GLU A 55 -8.91 8.15 3.67
N ARG A 56 -8.98 6.95 3.10
CA ARG A 56 -10.15 6.07 3.24
C ARG A 56 -10.34 5.63 4.68
N SER A 57 -9.27 5.19 5.35
CA SER A 57 -9.33 4.81 6.77
C SER A 57 -9.78 5.98 7.65
N LEU A 58 -9.30 7.19 7.40
CA LEU A 58 -9.75 8.39 8.11
C LEU A 58 -11.24 8.68 7.88
N ARG A 59 -11.72 8.62 6.63
CA ARG A 59 -13.16 8.79 6.33
C ARG A 59 -14.02 7.75 7.04
N THR A 60 -13.56 6.49 7.05
CA THR A 60 -14.25 5.41 7.76
C THR A 60 -14.36 5.73 9.25
N LEU A 61 -13.29 6.18 9.90
CA LEU A 61 -13.31 6.58 11.31
C LEU A 61 -14.20 7.80 11.57
N GLN A 62 -14.25 8.78 10.65
CA GLN A 62 -15.14 9.93 10.76
C GLN A 62 -16.62 9.52 10.71
N ILE A 63 -16.99 8.56 9.86
CA ILE A 63 -18.35 8.01 9.80
C ILE A 63 -18.73 7.39 11.15
N PHE A 64 -17.81 6.63 11.77
CA PHE A 64 -18.05 6.03 13.08
C PHE A 64 -18.11 7.05 14.23
N SER A 65 -17.48 8.21 14.07
CA SER A 65 -17.45 9.29 15.08
C SER A 65 -18.62 10.28 14.96
N SER A 66 -19.47 10.16 13.93
CA SER A 66 -20.62 11.06 13.75
C SER A 66 -21.70 10.80 14.81
N PRO A 67 -22.28 11.83 15.46
CA PRO A 67 -23.31 11.65 16.48
C PRO A 67 -24.64 11.06 15.96
N ASP A 68 -24.85 11.07 14.64
CA ASP A 68 -25.99 10.42 13.97
C ASP A 68 -25.70 8.95 13.57
N SER A 69 -24.52 8.43 13.91
CA SER A 69 -24.16 7.02 13.70
C SER A 69 -25.00 6.13 14.60
N GLU A 70 -25.78 5.23 13.97
CA GLU A 70 -26.63 4.22 14.63
C GLU A 70 -25.85 3.30 15.60
N TYR A 71 -24.51 3.39 15.60
CA TYR A 71 -23.58 2.59 16.39
C TYR A 71 -23.15 3.22 17.73
N THR A 72 -23.57 4.43 18.10
CA THR A 72 -23.20 5.06 19.40
C THR A 72 -24.05 4.58 20.60
N ARG A 73 -24.77 3.45 20.48
CA ARG A 73 -25.50 2.84 21.60
C ARG A 73 -25.21 1.35 21.72
N ALA A 74 -24.17 1.03 22.48
CA ALA A 74 -23.98 -0.25 23.15
C ALA A 74 -23.28 0.00 24.49
#